data_AF-A0A5M8PPD0-F1
#
_entry.id   AF-A0A5M8PPD0-F1
#
_cell.length_a   1.000
_cell.length_b   1.000
_cell.length_c   1.000
_cell.angle_alpha   90.00
_cell.angle_beta   90.00
_cell.angle_gamma   90.00
#
_symmetry.space_group_name_H-M   'P 1'
#
loop_
_entity.id
_entity.type
_entity.pdbx_description
1 polymer ?
#
loop_
_entity_poly.entity_id
_entity_poly.type
_entity_poly.pdbx_seq_one_letter_code
_entity_poly.pdbx_strand_id
1 'polypeptide(L)'
;MALIGGVQAAPGRVMGHAGAFVAPGEGDALSKIRALEDAGAVITNHPAKFGEGMKNLLGSSASMKSSVDTVATQRRSMHTIHARPSAQPKAFIPQAQKRSLYIKQSQAFDMLKSYDVPVSEKPATPGEEYLLAVSIDRSNLCPCIVASPPATAEDLYIRARRFPFDYRSGLDNSIIPSIVKHLQLQPSSTAPLTQTLHSLINLFTTKEAFLLETRLSATPSGEIAVTSARFGFDDAAFRSAQRQADVHALRDVTDEVPEEVEAEKDGIVYIKLQGAGTIGTLVNGAGLAMNTVDALTGANIPVANFLDTGGKATAATVAASFRLVLADPRVRALFVNIFGGLTRCDMIAEGVLRAYRELGVAVPVVVRLRGTNEGCGQRVAESGLPLHAFDDFEEAAAKVIELAGGRR
;
A
#
# COMPACT_ATOMS: atom_id res chain seq x y z
N MET A 1 22.37 -3.51 2.41
CA MET A 1 21.63 -2.41 1.77
C MET A 1 20.19 -2.82 1.57
N ALA A 2 19.26 -1.86 1.63
CA ALA A 2 17.85 -2.09 1.34
C ALA A 2 17.25 -0.90 0.56
N LEU A 3 16.14 -1.15 -0.11
CA LEU A 3 15.33 -0.16 -0.81
C LEU A 3 13.88 -0.35 -0.39
N ILE A 4 13.23 0.73 0.01
CA ILE A 4 11.80 0.76 0.30
C ILE A 4 11.17 1.78 -0.63
N GLY A 5 10.24 1.31 -1.47
CA GLY A 5 9.37 2.17 -2.27
C GLY A 5 8.04 2.44 -1.57
N GLY A 6 7.34 3.47 -2.00
CA GLY A 6 6.03 3.87 -1.49
C GLY A 6 6.10 4.96 -0.42
N VAL A 7 7.18 5.75 -0.39
CA VAL A 7 7.27 6.92 0.50
C VAL A 7 6.22 7.97 0.13
N GLN A 8 5.94 8.10 -1.17
CA GLN A 8 4.92 8.97 -1.76
C GLN A 8 3.64 8.18 -2.12
N ALA A 9 3.42 7.02 -1.50
CA ALA A 9 2.20 6.26 -1.75
C ALA A 9 0.97 7.10 -1.38
N ALA A 10 -0.01 7.16 -2.28
CA ALA A 10 -1.27 7.82 -2.03
C ALA A 10 -1.91 7.27 -0.74
N PRO A 11 -2.24 8.14 0.24
CA PRO A 11 -2.82 7.72 1.50
C PRO A 11 -4.04 6.82 1.33
N GLY A 12 -4.10 5.75 2.11
CA GLY A 12 -5.16 4.74 2.02
C GLY A 12 -5.12 3.88 0.74
N ARG A 13 -4.25 4.12 -0.25
CA ARG A 13 -4.27 3.31 -1.48
C ARG A 13 -3.30 2.14 -1.38
N VAL A 14 -3.73 0.95 -1.81
CA VAL A 14 -2.83 -0.20 -2.00
C VAL A 14 -2.17 -0.10 -3.37
N MET A 15 -0.86 0.07 -3.38
CA MET A 15 -0.05 0.21 -4.60
C MET A 15 0.46 -1.17 -5.05
N GLY A 16 -0.12 -1.75 -6.10
CA GLY A 16 0.34 -3.03 -6.68
C GLY A 16 -0.55 -4.24 -6.38
N HIS A 17 -0.37 -5.29 -7.19
CA HIS A 17 -1.02 -6.60 -7.02
C HIS A 17 -0.60 -7.34 -5.74
N ALA A 18 0.66 -7.19 -5.34
CA ALA A 18 1.21 -7.71 -4.08
C ALA A 18 1.31 -6.62 -3.01
N GLY A 19 0.63 -5.50 -3.22
CA GLY A 19 0.68 -4.35 -2.34
C GLY A 19 0.12 -4.74 -0.99
N ALA A 20 0.89 -4.48 0.07
CA ALA A 20 0.44 -4.82 1.39
C ALA A 20 -0.56 -3.76 1.88
N PHE A 21 -1.74 -4.19 2.34
CA PHE A 21 -2.62 -3.30 3.09
C PHE A 21 -1.90 -2.85 4.38
N VAL A 22 -2.25 -1.66 4.84
CA VAL A 22 -1.78 -1.08 6.10
C VAL A 22 -3.02 -0.91 6.94
N ALA A 23 -3.14 -1.71 8.00
CA ALA A 23 -4.24 -1.54 8.94
C ALA A 23 -4.06 -0.20 9.68
N PRO A 24 -5.14 0.46 10.13
CA PRO A 24 -5.01 1.69 10.90
C PRO A 24 -4.06 1.52 12.10
N GLY A 25 -3.09 2.43 12.23
CA GLY A 25 -2.05 2.38 13.26
C GLY A 25 -0.92 1.38 13.01
N GLU A 26 -0.77 0.80 11.81
CA GLU A 26 0.46 0.09 11.40
C GLU A 26 1.51 1.08 10.87
N GLY A 27 2.78 0.67 10.91
CA GLY A 27 3.88 1.48 10.37
C GLY A 27 3.85 1.60 8.85
N ASP A 28 4.13 2.81 8.36
CA ASP A 28 4.22 3.15 6.94
C ASP A 28 5.61 2.82 6.33
N ALA A 29 5.82 3.23 5.07
CA ALA A 29 7.11 3.08 4.40
C ALA A 29 8.27 3.74 5.17
N LEU A 30 8.04 4.93 5.74
CA LEU A 30 9.05 5.64 6.54
C LEU A 30 9.38 4.89 7.84
N SER A 31 8.38 4.30 8.49
CA SER A 31 8.57 3.48 9.69
C SER A 31 9.42 2.25 9.37
N LYS A 32 9.23 1.64 8.19
CA LYS A 32 10.06 0.52 7.73
C LYS A 32 11.50 0.93 7.40
N ILE A 33 11.68 2.10 6.76
CA ILE A 33 13.00 2.68 6.49
C ILE A 33 13.76 2.84 7.80
N ARG A 34 13.16 3.49 8.80
CA ARG A 34 13.78 3.68 10.12
C ARG A 34 14.13 2.35 10.80
N ALA A 35 13.21 1.39 10.81
CA ALA A 35 13.47 0.08 11.41
C ALA A 35 14.65 -0.66 10.74
N LEU A 36 14.82 -0.50 9.43
CA LEU A 36 15.95 -1.06 8.69
C LEU A 36 17.25 -0.30 8.99
N GLU A 37 17.21 1.03 9.06
CA GLU A 37 18.34 1.87 9.45
C GLU A 37 18.82 1.54 10.87
N ASP A 38 17.89 1.40 11.82
CA ASP A 38 18.16 0.99 13.21
C ASP A 38 18.79 -0.42 13.28
N ALA A 39 18.45 -1.29 12.33
CA ALA A 39 19.06 -2.61 12.17
C ALA A 39 20.42 -2.57 11.43
N GLY A 40 20.93 -1.38 11.08
CA GLY A 40 22.21 -1.18 10.40
C GLY A 40 22.16 -1.33 8.88
N ALA A 41 20.97 -1.40 8.27
CA ALA A 41 20.85 -1.45 6.82
C ALA A 41 21.04 -0.05 6.21
N VAL A 42 21.94 0.07 5.24
CA VAL A 42 22.03 1.27 4.40
C VAL A 42 20.88 1.31 3.41
N ILE A 43 20.06 2.35 3.52
CA ILE A 43 18.91 2.59 2.63
C ILE A 43 19.39 3.29 1.37
N THR A 44 18.89 2.83 0.22
CA THR A 44 19.06 3.51 -1.06
C THR A 44 17.71 3.91 -1.63
N ASN A 45 17.71 4.90 -2.53
CA ASN A 45 16.49 5.44 -3.14
C ASN A 45 16.21 4.92 -4.55
N HIS A 46 17.08 4.08 -5.14
CA HIS A 46 16.83 3.46 -6.44
C HIS A 46 17.66 2.16 -6.65
N PRO A 47 17.15 1.11 -7.33
CA PRO A 47 17.89 -0.13 -7.57
C PRO A 47 19.26 0.05 -8.23
N ALA A 48 19.41 1.04 -9.12
CA ALA A 48 20.68 1.29 -9.83
C ALA A 48 21.86 1.62 -8.88
N LYS A 49 21.57 2.15 -7.68
CA LYS A 49 22.59 2.55 -6.69
C LYS A 49 23.08 1.41 -5.81
N PHE A 50 22.47 0.22 -5.90
CA PHE A 50 22.93 -0.93 -5.10
C PHE A 50 24.37 -1.32 -5.42
N GLY A 51 24.77 -1.29 -6.69
CA GLY A 51 26.12 -1.70 -7.09
C GLY A 51 27.21 -0.86 -6.43
N GLU A 52 27.11 0.47 -6.58
CA GLU A 52 28.06 1.41 -5.97
C GLU A 52 27.96 1.40 -4.44
N GLY A 53 26.76 1.39 -3.88
CA GLY A 53 26.58 1.35 -2.43
C GLY A 53 27.16 0.08 -1.80
N MET A 54 27.00 -1.09 -2.43
CA MET A 54 27.59 -2.34 -1.97
C MET A 54 29.11 -2.32 -2.10
N LYS A 55 29.64 -1.77 -3.19
CA LYS A 55 31.09 -1.58 -3.37
C LYS A 55 31.69 -0.73 -2.23
N ASN A 56 31.02 0.36 -1.86
CA ASN A 56 31.46 1.24 -0.76
C ASN A 56 31.40 0.53 0.60
N LEU A 57 30.34 -0.23 0.86
CA LEU A 57 30.19 -1.01 2.10
C LEU A 57 31.22 -2.14 2.24
N LEU A 58 31.49 -2.86 1.14
CA LEU A 58 32.49 -3.91 1.13
C LEU A 58 33.91 -3.34 1.22
N GLY A 59 34.15 -2.20 0.57
CA GLY A 59 35.43 -1.48 0.63
C GLY A 59 35.75 -0.93 2.01
N SER A 60 34.78 -0.33 2.71
CA SER A 60 34.97 0.14 4.09
C SER A 60 35.17 -1.01 5.08
N SER A 61 34.52 -2.15 4.86
CA SER A 61 34.71 -3.37 5.65
C SER A 61 36.12 -3.97 5.47
N ALA A 62 36.71 -3.85 4.28
CA ALA A 62 38.08 -4.28 4.00
C ALA A 62 39.12 -3.34 4.64
N SER A 63 38.83 -2.04 4.74
CA SER A 63 39.69 -1.06 5.40
C SER A 63 39.71 -1.20 6.93
N MET A 64 38.71 -1.84 7.54
CA MET A 64 38.68 -2.13 8.99
C MET A 64 39.55 -3.32 9.42
N LYS A 65 40.18 -4.04 8.49
CA LYS A 65 41.06 -5.19 8.79
C LYS A 65 42.56 -4.88 8.83
N SER A 66 42.98 -3.62 8.79
CA SER A 66 44.42 -3.25 8.84
C SER A 66 44.89 -2.54 10.11
N SER A 67 44.18 -2.65 11.22
CA SER A 67 44.69 -2.25 12.54
C SER A 67 44.88 -3.50 13.40
N VAL A 68 46.08 -4.06 13.30
CA VAL A 68 46.65 -4.93 14.32
C VAL A 68 46.87 -4.05 15.55
N ASP A 69 46.13 -4.29 16.64
CA ASP A 69 46.68 -4.04 17.96
C ASP A 69 46.12 -4.96 19.04
N THR A 70 47.10 -5.53 19.74
CA THR A 70 47.17 -6.29 20.99
C THR A 70 45.94 -6.49 21.89
N VAL A 71 45.89 -7.72 22.40
CA VAL A 71 44.99 -8.31 23.39
C VAL A 71 44.87 -7.47 24.67
N ALA A 72 43.64 -7.12 25.05
CA ALA A 72 43.27 -6.88 26.45
C ALA A 72 41.87 -7.44 26.73
N THR A 73 41.82 -8.38 27.66
CA THR A 73 40.62 -9.01 28.21
C THR A 73 39.72 -7.97 28.90
N GLN A 74 38.48 -7.83 28.42
CA GLN A 74 37.39 -7.25 29.23
C GLN A 74 36.11 -8.09 29.09
N ARG A 75 35.64 -8.58 30.23
CA ARG A 75 34.46 -9.42 30.41
C ARG A 75 33.21 -8.68 29.94
N ARG A 76 32.38 -9.35 29.13
CA ARG A 76 31.02 -8.89 28.80
C ARG A 76 30.13 -9.01 30.03
N SER A 77 29.66 -7.88 30.55
CA SER A 77 28.49 -7.84 31.44
C SER A 77 27.21 -7.82 30.59
N MET A 78 26.28 -8.72 30.89
CA MET A 78 24.92 -8.64 30.37
C MET A 78 24.20 -7.48 31.06
N HIS A 79 23.68 -6.53 30.29
CA HIS A 79 22.69 -5.58 30.78
C HIS A 79 21.48 -5.56 29.84
N THR A 80 20.37 -6.10 30.35
CA THR A 80 19.02 -5.96 29.83
C THR A 80 18.48 -4.58 30.20
N ILE A 81 18.29 -3.71 29.22
CA ILE A 81 17.37 -2.57 29.32
C ILE A 81 16.62 -2.45 28.00
N HIS A 82 15.34 -2.83 28.02
CA HIS A 82 14.39 -2.49 26.96
C HIS A 82 13.96 -1.03 27.14
N ALA A 83 14.38 -0.16 26.23
CA ALA A 83 13.75 1.14 26.03
C ALA A 83 13.11 1.12 24.64
N ARG A 84 11.77 1.04 24.59
CA ARG A 84 11.00 1.29 23.36
C ARG A 84 11.09 2.78 23.03
N PRO A 85 11.49 3.16 21.81
CA PRO A 85 11.24 4.52 21.32
C PRO A 85 9.74 4.69 21.06
N SER A 86 9.11 5.72 21.64
CA SER A 86 7.78 6.16 21.22
C SER A 86 7.92 7.03 19.97
N ALA A 87 7.39 6.56 18.85
CA ALA A 87 7.19 7.40 17.68
C ALA A 87 6.00 8.35 17.94
N GLN A 88 6.20 9.65 17.75
CA GLN A 88 5.10 10.61 17.73
C GLN A 88 4.29 10.42 16.44
N PRO A 89 2.97 10.17 16.49
CA PRO A 89 2.15 10.13 15.29
C PRO A 89 1.86 11.56 14.82
N LYS A 90 2.05 11.81 13.52
CA LYS A 90 1.40 12.94 12.86
C LYS A 90 -0.07 12.58 12.61
N ALA A 91 -0.96 13.57 12.75
CA ALA A 91 -2.39 13.43 12.58
C ALA A 91 -2.75 12.72 11.27
N PHE A 92 -3.55 11.65 11.39
CA PHE A 92 -3.99 10.82 10.28
C PHE A 92 -5.44 11.19 9.94
N ILE A 93 -5.66 11.62 8.69
CA ILE A 93 -7.01 11.84 8.15
C ILE A 93 -7.51 10.48 7.64
N PRO A 94 -8.68 9.98 8.06
CA PRO A 94 -9.20 8.71 7.57
C PRO A 94 -9.66 8.88 6.11
N GLN A 95 -8.76 8.58 5.16
CA GLN A 95 -9.14 8.37 3.76
C GLN A 95 -9.42 6.88 3.53
N ALA A 96 -10.56 6.63 2.88
CA ALA A 96 -11.02 5.29 2.54
C ALA A 96 -10.02 4.60 1.60
N GLN A 97 -9.68 3.36 1.96
CA GLN A 97 -8.74 2.54 1.24
C GLN A 97 -9.41 2.04 -0.02
N LYS A 98 -8.81 2.27 -1.18
CA LYS A 98 -9.36 1.83 -2.48
C LYS A 98 -8.33 0.92 -3.15
N ARG A 99 -8.47 -0.38 -2.88
CA ARG A 99 -8.01 -1.53 -3.72
C ARG A 99 -8.24 -2.89 -3.06
N SER A 100 -9.35 -2.96 -2.38
CA SER A 100 -9.92 -4.16 -1.81
C SER A 100 -11.39 -3.83 -1.63
N LEU A 101 -12.27 -4.82 -1.73
CA LEU A 101 -13.69 -4.55 -1.82
C LEU A 101 -14.19 -3.99 -0.50
N TYR A 102 -14.52 -2.69 -0.49
CA TYR A 102 -15.26 -2.07 0.60
C TYR A 102 -16.72 -1.99 0.23
N ILE A 103 -17.56 -2.57 1.09
CA ILE A 103 -19.02 -2.51 0.92
C ILE A 103 -19.58 -1.26 1.58
N LYS A 104 -20.76 -0.83 1.13
CA LYS A 104 -21.50 0.28 1.74
C LYS A 104 -21.87 -0.04 3.18
N GLN A 105 -21.99 0.98 4.02
CA GLN A 105 -22.37 0.80 5.42
C GLN A 105 -23.71 0.06 5.57
N SER A 106 -24.70 0.35 4.71
CA SER A 106 -25.98 -0.37 4.72
C SER A 106 -25.81 -1.87 4.47
N GLN A 107 -24.99 -2.24 3.49
CA GLN A 107 -24.66 -3.65 3.20
C GLN A 107 -23.90 -4.29 4.37
N ALA A 108 -22.97 -3.56 5.00
CA ALA A 108 -22.27 -4.03 6.19
C ALA A 108 -23.22 -4.26 7.37
N PHE A 109 -24.21 -3.37 7.55
CA PHE A 109 -25.24 -3.53 8.58
C PHE A 109 -26.13 -4.74 8.34
N ASP A 110 -26.48 -5.02 7.09
CA ASP A 110 -27.26 -6.21 6.76
C ASP A 110 -26.46 -7.49 6.99
N MET A 111 -25.16 -7.50 6.71
CA MET A 111 -24.27 -8.60 7.11
C MET A 111 -24.18 -8.73 8.64
N LEU A 112 -24.03 -7.63 9.38
CA LEU A 112 -23.97 -7.68 10.85
C LEU A 112 -25.23 -8.31 11.44
N LYS A 113 -26.42 -7.91 10.94
CA LYS A 113 -27.70 -8.50 11.37
C LYS A 113 -27.77 -10.00 11.11
N SER A 114 -27.23 -10.49 9.97
CA SER A 114 -27.24 -11.93 9.66
C SER A 114 -26.28 -12.75 10.54
N TYR A 115 -25.40 -12.09 11.29
CA TYR A 115 -24.50 -12.69 12.29
C TYR A 115 -24.92 -12.33 13.72
N ASP A 116 -26.19 -11.94 13.94
CA ASP A 116 -26.75 -11.60 15.25
C ASP A 116 -25.99 -10.48 15.99
N VAL A 117 -25.39 -9.55 15.25
CA VAL A 117 -24.74 -8.35 15.82
C VAL A 117 -25.72 -7.18 15.83
N PRO A 118 -26.03 -6.60 17.01
CA PRO A 118 -26.92 -5.44 17.10
C PRO A 118 -26.36 -4.22 16.38
N VAL A 119 -27.20 -3.53 15.60
CA VAL A 119 -26.86 -2.29 14.90
C VAL A 119 -27.79 -1.16 15.31
N SER A 120 -27.28 0.06 15.40
CA SER A 120 -28.07 1.27 15.68
C SER A 120 -27.56 2.44 14.85
N GLU A 121 -28.44 3.10 14.10
CA GLU A 121 -28.06 4.30 13.33
C GLU A 121 -27.81 5.53 14.21
N LYS A 122 -28.17 5.45 15.50
CA LYS A 122 -27.96 6.54 16.47
C LYS A 122 -26.97 6.11 17.54
N PRO A 123 -25.86 6.85 17.76
CA PRO A 123 -24.99 6.60 18.89
C PRO A 123 -25.71 6.92 20.19
N ALA A 124 -25.47 6.12 21.23
CA ALA A 124 -26.02 6.35 22.56
C ALA A 124 -25.53 7.68 23.19
N THR A 125 -24.29 8.08 22.87
CA THR A 125 -23.67 9.34 23.30
C THR A 125 -22.99 10.01 22.12
N PRO A 126 -23.38 11.24 21.73
CA PRO A 126 -22.71 11.97 20.66
C PRO A 126 -21.28 12.38 21.05
N GLY A 127 -20.30 12.16 20.16
CA GLY A 127 -18.96 12.75 20.26
C GLY A 127 -17.82 11.80 20.69
N GLU A 128 -18.13 10.66 21.30
CA GLU A 128 -17.14 9.64 21.64
C GLU A 128 -17.63 8.25 21.23
N GLU A 129 -16.84 7.56 20.42
CA GLU A 129 -17.15 6.20 19.95
C GLU A 129 -16.01 5.25 20.31
N TYR A 130 -16.37 3.99 20.59
CA TYR A 130 -15.38 2.93 20.74
C TYR A 130 -14.99 2.43 19.33
N LEU A 131 -13.71 2.12 19.12
CA LEU A 131 -13.29 1.37 17.94
C LEU A 131 -13.20 -0.10 18.33
N LEU A 132 -13.87 -0.95 17.56
CA LEU A 132 -13.64 -2.39 17.57
C LEU A 132 -13.46 -2.88 16.14
N ALA A 133 -12.34 -3.53 15.84
CA ALA A 133 -12.12 -4.13 14.55
C ALA A 133 -11.50 -5.53 14.64
N VAL A 134 -11.77 -6.34 13.63
CA VAL A 134 -11.02 -7.57 13.34
C VAL A 134 -10.16 -7.29 12.11
N SER A 135 -8.85 -7.48 12.23
CA SER A 135 -7.88 -7.21 11.17
C SER A 135 -6.72 -8.19 11.27
N ILE A 136 -5.80 -8.15 10.32
CA ILE A 136 -4.57 -8.94 10.34
C ILE A 136 -3.45 -8.13 11.00
N ASP A 137 -2.77 -8.71 11.99
CA ASP A 137 -1.53 -8.20 12.57
C ASP A 137 -0.35 -8.75 11.77
N ARG A 138 0.21 -7.90 10.91
CA ARG A 138 1.29 -8.32 10.02
C ARG A 138 2.63 -8.50 10.72
N SER A 139 2.81 -7.91 11.90
CA SER A 139 4.03 -8.09 12.70
C SER A 139 4.03 -9.45 13.38
N ASN A 140 2.87 -9.91 13.86
CA ASN A 140 2.71 -11.21 14.51
C ASN A 140 2.25 -12.34 13.57
N LEU A 141 1.98 -12.01 12.29
CA LEU A 141 1.57 -12.96 11.24
C LEU A 141 0.28 -13.72 11.60
N CYS A 142 -0.65 -13.05 12.28
CA CYS A 142 -1.90 -13.65 12.76
C CYS A 142 -3.05 -12.64 12.71
N PRO A 143 -4.32 -13.07 12.78
CA PRO A 143 -5.43 -12.16 12.97
C PRO A 143 -5.38 -11.53 14.37
N CYS A 144 -6.00 -10.36 14.51
CA CYS A 144 -6.04 -9.61 15.76
C CYS A 144 -7.35 -8.84 15.91
N ILE A 145 -7.71 -8.60 17.16
CA ILE A 145 -8.69 -7.59 17.53
C ILE A 145 -7.97 -6.27 17.70
N VAL A 146 -8.45 -5.22 17.04
CA VAL A 146 -8.04 -3.83 17.27
C VAL A 146 -9.13 -3.18 18.10
N ALA A 147 -8.81 -2.72 19.29
CA ALA A 147 -9.77 -2.09 20.20
C ALA A 147 -9.23 -0.74 20.68
N SER A 148 -10.09 0.28 20.72
CA SER A 148 -9.76 1.58 21.29
C SER A 148 -10.90 2.07 22.19
N PRO A 149 -10.58 2.61 23.39
CA PRO A 149 -11.58 3.25 24.25
C PRO A 149 -12.25 4.45 23.58
N PRO A 150 -13.33 5.00 24.18
CA PRO A 150 -14.00 6.19 23.68
C PRO A 150 -13.01 7.32 23.48
N ALA A 151 -12.97 7.83 22.25
CA ALA A 151 -12.07 8.89 21.83
C ALA A 151 -12.68 9.68 20.68
N THR A 152 -12.12 10.86 20.43
CA THR A 152 -12.36 11.63 19.22
C THR A 152 -11.81 10.87 18.00
N ALA A 153 -12.30 11.19 16.81
CA ALA A 153 -11.85 10.55 15.57
C ALA A 153 -10.32 10.64 15.35
N GLU A 154 -9.68 11.71 15.83
CA GLU A 154 -8.23 11.92 15.71
C GLU A 154 -7.43 10.99 16.63
N ASP A 155 -7.88 10.81 17.87
CA ASP A 155 -7.19 10.01 18.88
C ASP A 155 -7.53 8.52 18.82
N LEU A 156 -8.60 8.17 18.12
CA LEU A 156 -9.17 6.82 18.14
C LEU A 156 -8.16 5.75 17.71
N TYR A 157 -7.41 6.00 16.65
CA TYR A 157 -6.37 5.07 16.18
C TYR A 157 -5.07 5.15 17.00
N ILE A 158 -4.81 6.30 17.64
CA ILE A 158 -3.63 6.50 18.50
C ILE A 158 -3.77 5.67 19.78
N ARG A 159 -4.97 5.63 20.35
CA ARG A 159 -5.28 4.92 21.60
C ARG A 159 -5.55 3.43 21.40
N ALA A 160 -5.62 2.97 20.15
CA ALA A 160 -5.93 1.59 19.82
C ALA A 160 -4.84 0.61 20.26
N ARG A 161 -5.25 -0.56 20.74
CA ARG A 161 -4.37 -1.71 21.01
C ARG A 161 -4.77 -2.91 20.19
N ARG A 162 -3.78 -3.75 19.88
CA ARG A 162 -3.95 -5.02 19.18
C ARG A 162 -3.92 -6.18 20.16
N PHE A 163 -4.86 -7.10 19.99
CA PHE A 163 -4.96 -8.36 20.72
C PHE A 163 -4.90 -9.49 19.70
N PRO A 164 -3.70 -10.02 19.41
CA PRO A 164 -3.53 -11.10 18.44
C PRO A 164 -4.21 -12.39 18.94
N PHE A 165 -4.72 -13.19 18.02
CA PHE A 165 -5.28 -14.52 18.29
C PHE A 165 -4.87 -15.52 17.20
N ASP A 166 -4.94 -16.81 17.53
CA ASP A 166 -4.59 -17.85 16.56
C ASP A 166 -5.74 -18.07 15.57
N TYR A 167 -5.41 -18.15 14.29
CA TYR A 167 -6.39 -18.30 13.21
C TYR A 167 -7.15 -19.64 13.27
N ARG A 168 -6.51 -20.72 13.76
CA ARG A 168 -7.08 -22.07 13.76
C ARG A 168 -7.92 -22.34 15.00
N SER A 169 -7.44 -21.92 16.17
CA SER A 169 -8.17 -22.10 17.44
C SER A 169 -9.16 -20.98 17.74
N GLY A 170 -9.06 -19.84 17.06
CA GLY A 170 -9.90 -18.68 17.29
C GLY A 170 -9.50 -17.86 18.52
N LEU A 171 -10.39 -16.97 18.94
CA LEU A 171 -10.18 -16.07 20.08
C LEU A 171 -10.36 -16.82 21.41
N ASP A 172 -9.31 -16.84 22.23
CA ASP A 172 -9.39 -17.35 23.60
C ASP A 172 -10.19 -16.37 24.48
N ASN A 173 -11.24 -16.86 25.11
CA ASN A 173 -12.09 -16.09 26.02
C ASN A 173 -11.30 -15.50 27.20
N SER A 174 -10.13 -16.06 27.56
CA SER A 174 -9.27 -15.52 28.62
C SER A 174 -8.78 -14.09 28.35
N ILE A 175 -8.72 -13.66 27.08
CA ILE A 175 -8.24 -12.31 26.72
C ILE A 175 -9.35 -11.25 26.74
N ILE A 176 -10.62 -11.68 26.71
CA ILE A 176 -11.79 -10.78 26.65
C ILE A 176 -11.82 -9.78 27.83
N PRO A 177 -11.56 -10.17 29.10
CA PRO A 177 -11.49 -9.21 30.20
C PRO A 177 -10.46 -8.11 29.99
N SER A 178 -9.35 -8.40 29.32
CA SER A 178 -8.32 -7.41 28.98
C SER A 178 -8.81 -6.43 27.90
N ILE A 179 -9.60 -6.92 26.93
CA ILE A 179 -10.23 -6.08 25.89
C ILE A 179 -11.30 -5.18 26.54
N VAL A 180 -12.20 -5.74 27.36
CA VAL A 180 -13.24 -4.99 28.11
C VAL A 180 -12.59 -3.88 28.94
N LYS A 181 -11.53 -4.21 29.70
CA LYS A 181 -10.78 -3.26 30.52
C LYS A 181 -10.15 -2.16 29.67
N HIS A 182 -9.58 -2.51 28.52
CA HIS A 182 -8.96 -1.52 27.63
C HIS A 182 -9.99 -0.58 27.00
N LEU A 183 -11.14 -1.12 26.58
CA LEU A 183 -12.27 -0.34 26.07
C LEU A 183 -12.94 0.51 27.15
N GLN A 184 -12.66 0.27 28.44
CA GLN A 184 -13.31 0.96 29.57
C GLN A 184 -14.83 0.71 29.62
N LEU A 185 -15.24 -0.49 29.21
CA LEU A 185 -16.65 -0.91 29.25
C LEU A 185 -17.03 -1.37 30.65
N GLN A 186 -18.33 -1.28 30.96
CA GLN A 186 -18.88 -1.79 32.21
C GLN A 186 -18.78 -3.32 32.27
N PRO A 187 -18.67 -3.93 33.46
CA PRO A 187 -18.63 -5.39 33.59
C PRO A 187 -19.82 -6.10 32.94
N SER A 188 -21.01 -5.47 32.97
CA SER A 188 -22.23 -5.98 32.31
C SER A 188 -22.09 -6.12 30.79
N SER A 189 -21.20 -5.34 30.15
CA SER A 189 -20.93 -5.40 28.72
C SER A 189 -20.07 -6.58 28.29
N THR A 190 -19.52 -7.36 29.23
CA THR A 190 -18.61 -8.48 28.91
C THR A 190 -19.28 -9.53 28.03
N ALA A 191 -20.49 -9.97 28.36
CA ALA A 191 -21.20 -10.98 27.59
C ALA A 191 -21.63 -10.47 26.19
N PRO A 192 -22.26 -9.28 26.05
CA PRO A 192 -22.54 -8.68 24.74
C PRO A 192 -21.29 -8.47 23.86
N LEU A 193 -20.18 -8.03 24.46
CA LEU A 193 -18.93 -7.86 23.73
C LEU A 193 -18.37 -9.20 23.25
N THR A 194 -18.43 -10.23 24.09
CA THR A 194 -17.99 -11.59 23.74
C THR A 194 -18.75 -12.11 22.52
N GLN A 195 -20.08 -11.99 22.53
CA GLN A 195 -20.91 -12.39 21.39
C GLN A 195 -20.56 -11.61 20.11
N THR A 196 -20.41 -10.29 20.24
CA THR A 196 -20.04 -9.42 19.10
C THR A 196 -18.68 -9.81 18.52
N LEU A 197 -17.67 -10.04 19.37
CA LEU A 197 -16.34 -10.46 18.96
C LEU A 197 -16.36 -11.78 18.19
N HIS A 198 -17.00 -12.81 18.75
CA HIS A 198 -17.11 -14.12 18.08
C HIS A 198 -17.85 -14.04 16.75
N SER A 199 -18.90 -13.22 16.68
CA SER A 199 -19.68 -13.01 15.45
C SER A 199 -18.86 -12.30 14.38
N LEU A 200 -18.11 -11.26 14.75
CA LEU A 200 -17.19 -10.55 13.85
C LEU A 200 -16.05 -11.47 13.39
N ILE A 201 -15.49 -12.31 14.26
CA ILE A 201 -14.45 -13.28 13.87
C ILE A 201 -15.01 -14.34 12.91
N ASN A 202 -16.23 -14.82 13.15
CA ASN A 202 -16.90 -15.74 12.25
C ASN A 202 -17.12 -15.08 10.88
N LEU A 203 -17.63 -13.85 10.85
CA LEU A 203 -17.78 -13.07 9.61
C LEU A 203 -16.43 -12.88 8.90
N PHE A 204 -15.39 -12.52 9.65
CA PHE A 204 -14.05 -12.26 9.13
C PHE A 204 -13.48 -13.51 8.43
N THR A 205 -13.59 -14.67 9.08
CA THR A 205 -13.03 -15.92 8.55
C THR A 205 -13.89 -16.50 7.41
N THR A 206 -15.21 -16.50 7.55
CA THR A 206 -16.12 -17.11 6.56
C THR A 206 -16.26 -16.29 5.28
N LYS A 207 -16.16 -14.95 5.36
CA LYS A 207 -16.23 -14.05 4.21
C LYS A 207 -14.87 -13.58 3.70
N GLU A 208 -13.79 -14.07 4.29
CA GLU A 208 -12.42 -13.74 3.88
C GLU A 208 -12.15 -12.22 3.88
N ALA A 209 -12.61 -11.60 4.97
CA ALA A 209 -12.32 -10.19 5.21
C ALA A 209 -10.85 -10.02 5.58
N PHE A 210 -10.24 -8.90 5.17
CA PHE A 210 -8.96 -8.46 5.73
C PHE A 210 -9.16 -7.36 6.79
N LEU A 211 -10.33 -6.70 6.80
CA LEU A 211 -10.70 -5.68 7.77
C LEU A 211 -12.20 -5.69 8.03
N LEU A 212 -12.61 -5.87 9.27
CA LEU A 212 -13.95 -5.54 9.74
C LEU A 212 -13.83 -4.45 10.79
N GLU A 213 -13.94 -3.18 10.40
CA GLU A 213 -13.90 -2.05 11.34
C GLU A 213 -15.32 -1.66 11.74
N THR A 214 -15.57 -1.54 13.05
CA THR A 214 -16.84 -1.09 13.61
C THR A 214 -16.63 0.03 14.62
N ARG A 215 -17.59 0.95 14.67
CA ARG A 215 -17.77 1.85 15.81
C ARG A 215 -18.86 1.29 16.69
N LEU A 216 -18.62 1.25 18.00
CA LEU A 216 -19.61 0.76 18.95
C LEU A 216 -20.18 1.92 19.76
N SER A 217 -21.42 1.74 20.18
CA SER A 217 -22.02 2.44 21.30
C SER A 217 -22.30 1.45 22.43
N ALA A 218 -22.12 1.91 23.66
CA ALA A 218 -22.42 1.13 24.86
C ALA A 218 -23.37 1.92 25.75
N THR A 219 -24.41 1.25 26.27
CA THR A 219 -25.37 1.85 27.20
C THR A 219 -24.93 1.65 28.65
N PRO A 220 -25.48 2.44 29.61
CA PRO A 220 -25.26 2.18 31.03
C PRO A 220 -25.76 0.80 31.50
N SER A 221 -26.75 0.20 30.81
CA SER A 221 -27.22 -1.17 31.07
C SER A 221 -26.22 -2.24 30.63
N GLY A 222 -25.21 -1.87 29.84
CA GLY A 222 -24.16 -2.75 29.34
C GLY A 222 -24.42 -3.29 27.94
N GLU A 223 -25.50 -2.89 27.28
CA GLU A 223 -25.80 -3.28 25.89
C GLU A 223 -24.79 -2.64 24.93
N ILE A 224 -24.47 -3.36 23.85
CA ILE A 224 -23.55 -2.92 22.80
C ILE A 224 -24.27 -2.96 21.47
N ALA A 225 -24.13 -1.90 20.68
CA ALA A 225 -24.60 -1.85 19.30
C ALA A 225 -23.56 -1.19 18.39
N VAL A 226 -23.45 -1.66 17.15
CA VAL A 226 -22.61 -1.08 16.11
C VAL A 226 -23.28 0.16 15.52
N THR A 227 -22.59 1.30 15.52
CA THR A 227 -23.07 2.60 15.01
C THR A 227 -22.57 2.94 13.61
N SER A 228 -21.43 2.39 13.23
CA SER A 228 -20.94 2.42 11.86
C SER A 228 -20.03 1.24 11.58
N ALA A 229 -19.91 0.87 10.30
CA ALA A 229 -19.13 -0.27 9.87
C ALA A 229 -18.41 0.05 8.56
N ARG A 230 -17.15 -0.36 8.49
CA ARG A 230 -16.30 -0.28 7.30
C ARG A 230 -15.63 -1.63 7.10
N PHE A 231 -16.19 -2.43 6.20
CA PHE A 231 -15.75 -3.80 5.94
C PHE A 231 -15.02 -3.88 4.61
N GLY A 232 -13.86 -4.54 4.64
CA GLY A 232 -12.98 -4.77 3.52
C GLY A 232 -12.74 -6.26 3.31
N PHE A 233 -12.92 -6.73 2.08
CA PHE A 233 -12.76 -8.12 1.67
C PHE A 233 -11.60 -8.32 0.68
N ASP A 234 -10.96 -9.49 0.78
CA ASP A 234 -9.81 -9.86 -0.05
C ASP A 234 -10.26 -10.22 -1.47
N ASP A 235 -9.75 -9.50 -2.47
CA ASP A 235 -10.05 -9.72 -3.87
C ASP A 235 -9.29 -10.92 -4.46
N ALA A 236 -8.17 -11.33 -3.86
CA ALA A 236 -7.36 -12.43 -4.35
C ALA A 236 -8.12 -13.76 -4.29
N ALA A 237 -8.92 -13.97 -3.25
CA ALA A 237 -9.75 -15.16 -3.09
C ALA A 237 -10.80 -15.29 -4.22
N PHE A 238 -11.41 -14.17 -4.60
CA PHE A 238 -12.36 -14.12 -5.70
C PHE A 238 -11.68 -14.24 -7.06
N ARG A 239 -10.60 -13.51 -7.31
CA ARG A 239 -9.89 -13.53 -8.61
C ARG A 239 -9.29 -14.89 -8.95
N SER A 240 -8.80 -15.63 -7.96
CA SER A 240 -8.15 -16.93 -8.17
C SER A 240 -9.12 -18.11 -8.23
N ALA A 241 -10.18 -18.09 -7.41
CA ALA A 241 -11.04 -19.27 -7.20
C ALA A 241 -12.54 -18.95 -7.23
N GLN A 242 -12.95 -17.72 -7.56
CA GLN A 242 -14.35 -17.26 -7.59
C GLN A 242 -15.10 -17.50 -6.27
N ARG A 243 -14.38 -17.53 -5.15
CA ARG A 243 -14.96 -17.61 -3.80
C ARG A 243 -15.54 -16.25 -3.40
N GLN A 244 -16.53 -16.24 -2.52
CA GLN A 244 -17.19 -15.02 -2.04
C GLN A 244 -17.84 -14.18 -3.16
N ALA A 245 -18.39 -14.84 -4.19
CA ALA A 245 -19.04 -14.15 -5.32
C ALA A 245 -20.22 -13.27 -4.88
N ASP A 246 -20.93 -13.67 -3.81
CA ASP A 246 -21.99 -12.90 -3.18
C ASP A 246 -21.48 -11.58 -2.58
N VAL A 247 -20.31 -11.60 -1.93
CA VAL A 247 -19.66 -10.39 -1.41
C VAL A 247 -19.21 -9.52 -2.58
N HIS A 248 -18.55 -10.10 -3.59
CA HIS A 248 -18.07 -9.35 -4.75
C HIS A 248 -19.16 -8.73 -5.61
N ALA A 249 -20.37 -9.30 -5.60
CA ALA A 249 -21.55 -8.71 -6.23
C ALA A 249 -22.00 -7.40 -5.57
N LEU A 250 -21.55 -7.10 -4.34
CA LEU A 250 -21.87 -5.86 -3.63
C LEU A 250 -21.00 -4.67 -4.06
N ARG A 251 -19.96 -4.90 -4.89
CA ARG A 251 -19.08 -3.86 -5.41
C ARG A 251 -19.87 -2.83 -6.22
N ASP A 252 -19.74 -1.57 -5.84
CA ASP A 252 -20.30 -0.45 -6.59
C ASP A 252 -19.21 0.30 -7.35
N VAL A 253 -19.10 0.01 -8.64
CA VAL A 253 -18.14 0.67 -9.53
C VAL A 253 -18.45 2.15 -9.79
N THR A 254 -19.67 2.62 -9.47
CA THR A 254 -20.06 4.01 -9.70
C THR A 254 -19.45 4.97 -8.67
N ASP A 255 -19.08 4.45 -7.49
CA ASP A 255 -18.39 5.19 -6.42
C ASP A 255 -16.84 5.13 -6.57
N GLU A 256 -16.35 4.45 -7.60
CA GLU A 256 -14.93 4.26 -7.91
C GLU A 256 -14.42 5.22 -8.99
N VAL A 257 -13.10 5.34 -9.12
CA VAL A 257 -12.49 6.22 -10.14
C VAL A 257 -12.61 5.52 -11.50
N PRO A 258 -13.33 6.08 -12.49
CA PRO A 258 -13.62 5.40 -13.75
C PRO A 258 -12.37 4.88 -14.48
N GLU A 259 -11.30 5.67 -14.49
CA GLU A 259 -10.03 5.30 -15.12
C GLU A 259 -9.36 4.10 -14.43
N GLU A 260 -9.54 3.94 -13.12
CA GLU A 260 -9.00 2.80 -12.37
C GLU A 260 -9.81 1.52 -12.64
N VAL A 261 -11.15 1.65 -12.73
CA VAL A 261 -12.05 0.55 -13.10
C VAL A 261 -11.78 0.08 -14.53
N GLU A 262 -11.53 1.00 -15.46
CA GLU A 262 -11.18 0.65 -16.83
C GLU A 262 -9.83 -0.08 -16.90
N ALA A 263 -8.82 0.42 -16.18
CA ALA A 263 -7.49 -0.19 -16.12
C ALA A 263 -7.53 -1.64 -15.61
N GLU A 264 -8.40 -1.93 -14.64
CA GLU A 264 -8.52 -3.26 -14.03
C GLU A 264 -8.92 -4.34 -15.04
N LYS A 265 -9.70 -4.01 -16.07
CA LYS A 265 -10.13 -4.95 -17.12
C LYS A 265 -8.94 -5.56 -17.87
N ASP A 266 -7.88 -4.78 -18.04
CA ASP A 266 -6.64 -5.20 -18.70
C ASP A 266 -5.60 -5.73 -17.70
N GLY A 267 -5.97 -5.89 -16.42
CA GLY A 267 -5.04 -6.26 -15.35
C GLY A 267 -4.03 -5.16 -15.02
N ILE A 268 -4.32 -3.91 -15.40
CA ILE A 268 -3.47 -2.75 -15.14
C ILE A 268 -3.84 -2.15 -13.79
N VAL A 269 -2.82 -1.92 -12.99
CA VAL A 269 -2.93 -1.31 -11.67
C VAL A 269 -2.65 0.17 -11.83
N TYR A 270 -3.67 0.95 -12.17
CA TYR A 270 -3.64 2.41 -12.27
C TYR A 270 -4.19 3.10 -11.01
N ILE A 271 -3.46 4.09 -10.47
CA ILE A 271 -3.94 5.00 -9.42
C ILE A 271 -3.70 6.43 -9.89
N LYS A 272 -4.77 7.22 -9.94
CA LYS A 272 -4.66 8.65 -10.23
C LYS A 272 -4.17 9.38 -8.98
N LEU A 273 -3.02 10.05 -9.09
CA LEU A 273 -2.47 10.83 -7.99
C LEU A 273 -3.07 12.24 -7.99
N GLN A 274 -3.39 12.74 -6.79
CA GLN A 274 -3.97 14.07 -6.60
C GLN A 274 -2.92 15.17 -6.83
N GLY A 275 -3.37 16.40 -7.10
CA GLY A 275 -2.51 17.57 -7.28
C GLY A 275 -2.21 17.92 -8.74
N ALA A 276 -1.14 18.68 -8.98
CA ALA A 276 -0.78 19.22 -10.30
C ALA A 276 0.26 18.36 -11.05
N GLY A 277 0.13 17.03 -10.99
CA GLY A 277 1.11 16.11 -11.57
C GLY A 277 1.23 16.23 -13.09
N THR A 278 2.44 16.47 -13.60
CA THR A 278 2.69 16.70 -15.03
C THR A 278 3.37 15.52 -15.73
N ILE A 279 3.99 14.61 -14.98
CA ILE A 279 4.61 13.40 -15.54
C ILE A 279 3.64 12.23 -15.40
N GLY A 280 3.24 11.65 -16.52
CA GLY A 280 2.55 10.37 -16.55
C GLY A 280 3.56 9.22 -16.44
N THR A 281 3.31 8.19 -15.65
CA THR A 281 4.20 7.03 -15.53
C THR A 281 3.56 5.76 -16.08
N LEU A 282 4.37 4.92 -16.72
CA LEU A 282 4.05 3.56 -17.12
C LEU A 282 5.20 2.66 -16.72
N VAL A 283 4.95 1.77 -15.77
CA VAL A 283 6.00 0.93 -15.19
C VAL A 283 5.52 -0.52 -15.13
N ASN A 284 6.44 -1.49 -15.17
CA ASN A 284 6.13 -2.88 -14.87
C ASN A 284 6.65 -3.27 -13.48
N GLY A 285 5.77 -3.85 -12.67
CA GLY A 285 6.06 -4.24 -11.30
C GLY A 285 5.80 -3.12 -10.30
N ALA A 286 4.96 -3.41 -9.31
CA ALA A 286 4.54 -2.45 -8.29
C ALA A 286 5.70 -1.79 -7.53
N GLY A 287 6.74 -2.55 -7.17
CA GLY A 287 7.91 -2.01 -6.45
C GLY A 287 8.68 -0.98 -7.29
N LEU A 288 8.89 -1.27 -8.57
CA LEU A 288 9.54 -0.35 -9.51
C LEU A 288 8.66 0.88 -9.77
N ALA A 289 7.35 0.69 -9.88
CA ALA A 289 6.39 1.78 -10.06
C ALA A 289 6.40 2.74 -8.87
N MET A 290 6.35 2.21 -7.64
CA MET A 290 6.40 3.02 -6.42
C MET A 290 7.73 3.76 -6.32
N ASN A 291 8.84 3.08 -6.61
CA ASN A 291 10.16 3.70 -6.58
C ASN A 291 10.33 4.78 -7.65
N THR A 292 9.75 4.59 -8.84
CA THR A 292 9.74 5.59 -9.92
C THR A 292 8.99 6.85 -9.47
N VAL A 293 7.82 6.69 -8.86
CA VAL A 293 7.04 7.81 -8.31
C VAL A 293 7.82 8.53 -7.20
N ASP A 294 8.41 7.79 -6.27
CA ASP A 294 9.21 8.35 -5.18
C ASP A 294 10.41 9.16 -5.69
N ALA A 295 11.15 8.63 -6.67
CA ALA A 295 12.32 9.26 -7.23
C ALA A 295 11.99 10.55 -8.01
N LEU A 296 10.92 10.55 -8.81
CA LEU A 296 10.48 11.74 -9.54
C LEU A 296 9.93 12.82 -8.61
N THR A 297 9.12 12.43 -7.63
CA THR A 297 8.53 13.36 -6.67
C THR A 297 9.60 13.98 -5.76
N GLY A 298 10.64 13.23 -5.41
CA GLY A 298 11.80 13.75 -4.67
C GLY A 298 12.57 14.85 -5.40
N ALA A 299 12.43 14.96 -6.73
CA ALA A 299 12.96 16.05 -7.55
C ALA A 299 11.99 17.25 -7.67
N ASN A 300 10.99 17.35 -6.78
CA ASN A 300 9.96 18.40 -6.73
C ASN A 300 9.06 18.48 -7.98
N ILE A 301 8.97 17.42 -8.80
CA ILE A 301 8.00 17.36 -9.89
C ILE A 301 6.86 16.41 -9.51
N PRO A 302 5.62 16.92 -9.44
CA PRO A 302 4.48 16.08 -9.12
C PRO A 302 4.22 15.08 -10.26
N VAL A 303 4.00 13.82 -9.90
CA VAL A 303 3.65 12.74 -10.81
C VAL A 303 2.13 12.65 -10.92
N ALA A 304 1.58 12.47 -12.12
CA ALA A 304 0.14 12.44 -12.38
C ALA A 304 -0.53 11.15 -11.88
N ASN A 305 0.19 10.03 -11.96
CA ASN A 305 -0.34 8.71 -11.68
C ASN A 305 0.74 7.73 -11.18
N PHE A 306 0.27 6.68 -10.53
CA PHE A 306 0.98 5.41 -10.39
C PHE A 306 0.39 4.42 -11.40
N LEU A 307 1.22 3.67 -12.13
CA LEU A 307 0.77 2.61 -13.03
C LEU A 307 1.73 1.43 -12.98
N ASP A 308 1.20 0.26 -12.64
CA ASP A 308 1.84 -1.04 -12.82
C ASP A 308 1.08 -1.86 -13.88
N THR A 309 1.77 -2.27 -14.94
CA THR A 309 1.23 -3.10 -16.04
C THR A 309 0.95 -4.56 -15.65
N GLY A 310 1.16 -4.96 -14.39
CA GLY A 310 0.80 -6.29 -13.88
C GLY A 310 1.81 -7.38 -14.24
N GLY A 311 3.09 -7.02 -14.37
CA GLY A 311 4.19 -7.97 -14.62
C GLY A 311 4.29 -8.50 -16.06
N LYS A 312 3.35 -8.18 -16.95
CA LYS A 312 3.39 -8.49 -18.38
C LYS A 312 3.22 -7.21 -19.22
N ALA A 313 4.35 -6.68 -19.71
CA ALA A 313 4.37 -5.52 -20.59
C ALA A 313 4.15 -5.93 -22.06
N THR A 314 2.96 -6.45 -22.37
CA THR A 314 2.57 -6.78 -23.75
C THR A 314 2.25 -5.51 -24.54
N ALA A 315 2.28 -5.58 -25.87
CA ALA A 315 1.91 -4.43 -26.71
C ALA A 315 0.48 -3.91 -26.42
N ALA A 316 -0.47 -4.81 -26.14
CA ALA A 316 -1.85 -4.43 -25.82
C ALA A 316 -1.95 -3.70 -24.47
N THR A 317 -1.30 -4.22 -23.42
CA THR A 317 -1.29 -3.58 -22.10
C THR A 317 -0.54 -2.24 -22.11
N VAL A 318 0.51 -2.10 -22.92
CA VAL A 318 1.19 -0.82 -23.17
C VAL A 318 0.24 0.18 -23.85
N ALA A 319 -0.45 -0.21 -24.91
CA ALA A 319 -1.39 0.68 -25.62
C ALA A 319 -2.56 1.14 -24.72
N ALA A 320 -3.14 0.22 -23.93
CA ALA A 320 -4.16 0.54 -22.94
C ALA A 320 -3.63 1.52 -21.87
N SER A 321 -2.41 1.28 -21.37
CA SER A 321 -1.74 2.17 -20.41
C SER A 321 -1.51 3.57 -20.98
N PHE A 322 -1.09 3.68 -22.24
CA PHE A 322 -0.96 4.99 -22.91
C PHE A 322 -2.30 5.72 -22.96
N ARG A 323 -3.38 5.03 -23.37
CA ARG A 323 -4.72 5.63 -23.42
C ARG A 323 -5.17 6.15 -22.06
N LEU A 324 -4.97 5.37 -21.00
CA LEU A 324 -5.33 5.73 -19.63
C LEU A 324 -4.57 6.96 -19.14
N VAL A 325 -3.25 6.98 -19.33
CA VAL A 325 -2.41 8.08 -18.85
C VAL A 325 -2.64 9.36 -19.65
N LEU A 326 -2.79 9.24 -20.97
CA LEU A 326 -3.00 10.40 -21.86
C LEU A 326 -4.43 10.97 -21.80
N ALA A 327 -5.38 10.24 -21.21
CA ALA A 327 -6.70 10.79 -20.90
C ALA A 327 -6.64 11.87 -19.82
N ASP A 328 -5.57 11.94 -19.03
CA ASP A 328 -5.37 12.98 -18.03
C ASP A 328 -4.76 14.25 -18.67
N PRO A 329 -5.50 15.37 -18.75
CA PRO A 329 -5.03 16.58 -19.41
C PRO A 329 -3.87 17.27 -18.68
N ARG A 330 -3.54 16.84 -17.46
CA ARG A 330 -2.39 17.36 -16.71
C ARG A 330 -1.06 16.85 -17.28
N VAL A 331 -1.06 15.70 -17.96
CA VAL A 331 0.16 15.04 -18.43
C VAL A 331 0.82 15.85 -19.55
N ARG A 332 2.08 16.22 -19.34
CA ARG A 332 2.93 16.99 -20.28
C ARG A 332 4.10 16.18 -20.82
N ALA A 333 4.51 15.12 -20.12
CA ALA A 333 5.48 14.15 -20.59
C ALA A 333 5.14 12.75 -20.03
N LEU A 334 5.47 11.72 -20.78
CA LEU A 334 5.26 10.33 -20.37
C LEU A 334 6.61 9.67 -20.05
N PHE A 335 6.70 9.01 -18.89
CA PHE A 335 7.85 8.20 -18.50
C PHE A 335 7.50 6.71 -18.54
N VAL A 336 8.11 5.99 -19.48
CA VAL A 336 8.00 4.54 -19.60
C VAL A 336 9.26 3.92 -18.99
N ASN A 337 9.14 3.29 -17.83
CA ASN A 337 10.25 2.63 -17.15
C ASN A 337 9.98 1.13 -17.07
N ILE A 338 10.60 0.35 -17.96
CA ILE A 338 10.34 -1.09 -18.06
C ILE A 338 11.63 -1.88 -17.88
N PHE A 339 11.63 -2.77 -16.88
CA PHE A 339 12.62 -3.83 -16.76
C PHE A 339 12.09 -5.09 -17.48
N GLY A 340 12.62 -5.36 -18.66
CA GLY A 340 12.45 -6.58 -19.43
C GLY A 340 12.95 -7.79 -18.65
N GLY A 341 12.01 -8.57 -18.14
CA GLY A 341 12.24 -9.91 -17.59
C GLY A 341 11.79 -10.96 -18.59
N LEU A 342 10.51 -11.35 -18.51
CA LEU A 342 9.90 -12.34 -19.41
C LEU A 342 9.71 -11.83 -20.85
N THR A 343 9.55 -10.52 -21.04
CA THR A 343 9.34 -9.90 -22.35
C THR A 343 10.60 -9.17 -22.80
N ARG A 344 11.02 -9.40 -24.06
CA ARG A 344 12.21 -8.75 -24.61
C ARG A 344 11.98 -7.26 -24.87
N CYS A 345 13.02 -6.45 -24.69
CA CYS A 345 12.94 -5.00 -24.85
C CYS A 345 12.58 -4.56 -26.28
N ASP A 346 12.97 -5.32 -27.31
CA ASP A 346 12.59 -5.05 -28.71
C ASP A 346 11.07 -5.13 -28.92
N MET A 347 10.41 -6.13 -28.33
CA MET A 347 8.95 -6.28 -28.43
C MET A 347 8.21 -5.17 -27.68
N ILE A 348 8.73 -4.78 -26.53
CA ILE A 348 8.18 -3.66 -25.74
C ILE A 348 8.31 -2.35 -26.52
N ALA A 349 9.48 -2.10 -27.11
CA ALA A 349 9.74 -0.92 -27.93
C ALA A 349 8.80 -0.86 -29.14
N GLU A 350 8.58 -1.97 -29.84
CA GLU A 350 7.62 -2.05 -30.94
C GLU A 350 6.19 -1.74 -30.48
N GLY A 351 5.78 -2.26 -29.32
CA GLY A 351 4.50 -1.93 -28.69
C GLY A 351 4.35 -0.44 -28.37
N VAL A 352 5.42 0.20 -27.88
CA VAL A 352 5.44 1.64 -27.62
C VAL A 352 5.31 2.44 -28.92
N LEU A 353 6.06 2.10 -29.97
CA LEU A 353 5.98 2.78 -31.28
C LEU A 353 4.58 2.67 -31.89
N ARG A 354 3.99 1.47 -31.79
CA ARG A 354 2.65 1.21 -32.28
C ARG A 354 1.62 2.05 -31.53
N ALA A 355 1.65 2.02 -30.20
CA ALA A 355 0.76 2.83 -29.36
C ALA A 355 0.93 4.32 -29.65
N TYR A 356 2.17 4.78 -29.83
CA TYR A 356 2.47 6.18 -30.16
C TYR A 356 1.76 6.63 -31.45
N ARG A 357 1.88 5.82 -32.52
CA ARG A 357 1.30 6.12 -33.84
C ARG A 357 -0.23 6.00 -33.84
N GLU A 358 -0.77 4.96 -33.20
CA GLU A 358 -2.21 4.70 -33.18
C GLU A 358 -2.98 5.74 -32.35
N LEU A 359 -2.41 6.20 -31.24
CA LEU A 359 -3.07 7.14 -30.33
C LEU A 359 -2.77 8.62 -30.64
N GLY A 360 -1.88 8.91 -31.59
CA GLY A 360 -1.52 10.28 -31.95
C GLY A 360 -0.92 11.05 -30.77
N VAL A 361 0.04 10.45 -30.07
CA VAL A 361 0.61 11.00 -28.83
C VAL A 361 1.27 12.35 -29.10
N ALA A 362 0.78 13.41 -28.47
CA ALA A 362 1.27 14.78 -28.68
C ALA A 362 2.36 15.20 -27.66
N VAL A 363 2.51 14.45 -26.58
CA VAL A 363 3.50 14.73 -25.52
C VAL A 363 4.80 13.97 -25.76
N PRO A 364 5.95 14.52 -25.34
CA PRO A 364 7.21 13.79 -25.37
C PRO A 364 7.17 12.52 -24.52
N VAL A 365 7.82 11.47 -25.00
CA VAL A 365 7.91 10.18 -24.31
C VAL A 365 9.37 9.89 -24.00
N VAL A 366 9.68 9.61 -22.73
CA VAL A 366 10.98 9.12 -22.30
C VAL A 366 10.83 7.65 -21.93
N VAL A 367 11.65 6.80 -22.55
CA VAL A 367 11.61 5.36 -22.37
C VAL A 367 12.94 4.91 -21.77
N ARG A 368 12.86 4.11 -20.71
CA ARG A 368 13.98 3.41 -20.13
C ARG A 368 13.67 1.92 -20.16
N LEU A 369 14.38 1.18 -21.03
CA LEU A 369 14.22 -0.26 -21.23
C LEU A 369 15.50 -0.96 -20.77
N ARG A 370 15.38 -1.90 -19.84
CA ARG A 370 16.53 -2.70 -19.37
C ARG A 370 16.20 -4.18 -19.41
N GLY A 371 17.11 -5.02 -19.90
CA GLY A 371 16.87 -6.47 -19.99
C GLY A 371 17.32 -7.09 -21.31
N THR A 372 16.73 -8.23 -21.66
CA THR A 372 17.08 -8.94 -22.91
C THR A 372 16.78 -8.08 -24.13
N ASN A 373 17.75 -7.96 -25.04
CA ASN A 373 17.69 -7.13 -26.24
C ASN A 373 17.51 -5.62 -25.97
N GLU A 374 17.98 -5.11 -24.83
CA GLU A 374 17.89 -3.67 -24.50
C GLU A 374 18.45 -2.76 -25.61
N GLY A 375 19.63 -3.08 -26.17
CA GLY A 375 20.21 -2.32 -27.28
C GLY A 375 19.34 -2.28 -28.55
N CYS A 376 18.58 -3.34 -28.85
CA CYS A 376 17.59 -3.31 -29.94
C CYS A 376 16.37 -2.48 -29.56
N GLY A 377 15.91 -2.57 -28.31
CA GLY A 377 14.80 -1.77 -27.80
C GLY A 377 15.08 -0.27 -27.82
N GLN A 378 16.32 0.15 -27.57
CA GLN A 378 16.73 1.56 -27.59
C GLN A 378 16.63 2.21 -28.98
N ARG A 379 16.68 1.42 -30.05
CA ARG A 379 16.51 1.93 -31.43
C ARG A 379 15.14 2.56 -31.66
N VAL A 380 14.23 2.44 -30.70
CA VAL A 380 13.00 3.23 -30.60
C VAL A 380 13.26 4.76 -30.72
N ALA A 381 14.42 5.24 -30.26
CA ALA A 381 14.83 6.64 -30.40
C ALA A 381 15.16 7.04 -31.86
N GLU A 382 15.47 6.08 -32.73
CA GLU A 382 15.75 6.30 -34.16
C GLU A 382 14.46 6.44 -34.99
N SER A 383 13.28 6.35 -34.37
CA SER A 383 11.99 6.30 -35.05
C SER A 383 11.53 7.62 -35.70
N GLY A 384 12.24 8.73 -35.46
CA GLY A 384 11.85 10.07 -35.91
C GLY A 384 10.69 10.69 -35.13
N LEU A 385 10.21 10.01 -34.08
CA LEU A 385 9.20 10.49 -33.15
C LEU A 385 9.89 11.21 -31.97
N PRO A 386 9.20 12.11 -31.23
CA PRO A 386 9.75 12.76 -30.03
C PRO A 386 9.79 11.77 -28.85
N LEU A 387 10.61 10.74 -29.03
CA LEU A 387 10.82 9.62 -28.12
C LEU A 387 12.31 9.52 -27.81
N HIS A 388 12.62 9.56 -26.51
CA HIS A 388 14.00 9.49 -26.02
C HIS A 388 14.20 8.17 -25.29
N ALA A 389 15.27 7.43 -25.62
CA ALA A 389 15.60 6.16 -24.97
C ALA A 389 16.87 6.28 -24.12
N PHE A 390 16.84 5.69 -22.92
CA PHE A 390 17.96 5.72 -21.97
C PHE A 390 18.17 4.35 -21.30
N ASP A 391 19.42 4.09 -20.91
CA ASP A 391 19.77 2.94 -20.06
C ASP A 391 19.78 3.29 -18.57
N ASP A 392 20.37 4.45 -18.27
CA ASP A 392 20.49 4.93 -16.92
C ASP A 392 19.17 5.57 -16.46
N PHE A 393 18.83 5.31 -15.20
CA PHE A 393 17.59 5.82 -14.64
C PHE A 393 17.68 7.32 -14.34
N GLU A 394 18.82 7.81 -13.85
CA GLU A 394 18.97 9.22 -13.48
C GLU A 394 18.96 10.10 -14.72
N GLU A 395 19.59 9.67 -15.81
CA GLU A 395 19.51 10.35 -17.11
C GLU A 395 18.08 10.40 -17.65
N ALA A 396 17.36 9.26 -17.62
CA ALA A 396 15.99 9.19 -18.08
C ALA A 396 15.04 10.06 -17.23
N ALA A 397 15.20 10.00 -15.90
CA ALA A 397 14.43 10.80 -14.97
C ALA A 397 14.70 12.30 -15.17
N ALA A 398 15.96 12.70 -15.29
CA ALA A 398 16.32 14.09 -15.57
C ALA A 398 15.73 14.58 -16.89
N LYS A 399 15.74 13.73 -17.93
CA LYS A 399 15.17 14.11 -19.22
C LYS A 399 13.65 14.27 -19.17
N VAL A 400 12.92 13.38 -18.51
CA VAL A 400 11.45 13.52 -18.45
C VAL A 400 11.03 14.71 -17.59
N ILE A 401 11.81 15.02 -16.55
CA ILE A 401 11.66 16.22 -15.71
C ILE A 401 11.81 17.49 -16.54
N GLU A 402 12.87 17.57 -17.35
CA GLU A 402 13.12 18.68 -18.27
C GLU A 402 11.94 18.87 -19.25
N LEU A 403 11.49 17.78 -19.87
CA LEU A 403 10.41 17.80 -20.87
C LEU A 403 9.04 18.11 -20.27
N ALA A 404 8.81 17.79 -19.00
CA ALA A 404 7.57 18.09 -18.27
C ALA A 404 7.48 19.54 -17.79
N GLY A 405 8.47 20.39 -18.08
CA GLY A 405 8.50 21.80 -17.67
C GLY A 405 9.21 22.07 -16.34
N GLY A 406 9.95 21.09 -15.81
CA GLY A 406 10.85 21.30 -14.68
C GLY A 406 12.04 22.16 -15.07
N ARG A 407 12.12 23.40 -14.55
CA ARG A 407 13.37 24.17 -14.63
C ARG A 407 14.36 23.60 -13.62
N ARG A 408 15.62 23.44 -14.04
CA ARG A 408 16.77 23.12 -13.18
C ARG A 408 16.97 24.18 -12.10
#